data_AF-F0YPW5-F1
#
_entry.id   AF-F0YPW5-F1
#
_cell.length_a   1.000
_cell.length_b   1.000
_cell.length_c   1.000
_cell.angle_alpha   90.00
_cell.angle_beta   90.00
_cell.angle_gamma   90.00
#
_symmetry.space_group_name_H-M   'P 1'
#
loop_
_entity.id
_entity.type
_entity.pdbx_description
1 polymer ?
#
loop_
_entity_poly.entity_id
_entity_poly.type
_entity_poly.pdbx_seq_one_letter_code
_entity_poly.pdbx_strand_id
1 'polypeptide(L)'
;LLRGLLCAGLYPHVARLAGDAPHLKCRDRSKWWCHPQSLNFKTLAPGGKLKERKTTYVVYNARLKTSKPYLLDTSVVHPLALLLFGGALRESLDGTRVVLDGWLPFKATKHAQLAVL
;
A
#
# COMPACT_ATOMS: atom_id res chain seq x y z
N LEU A 1 7.46 -8.29 12.05
CA LEU A 1 7.48 -9.67 11.49
C LEU A 1 6.09 -10.15 11.09
N LEU A 2 5.11 -10.25 12.00
CA LEU A 2 3.75 -10.73 11.66
C LEU A 2 3.08 -10.00 10.49
N ARG A 3 3.18 -8.67 10.44
CA ARG A 3 2.68 -7.86 9.31
C ARG A 3 3.37 -8.18 7.98
N GLY A 4 4.63 -8.63 8.02
CA GLY A 4 5.35 -9.10 6.85
C GLY A 4 4.81 -10.43 6.34
N LEU A 5 4.54 -11.37 7.24
CA LEU A 5 3.90 -12.65 6.89
C LEU A 5 2.48 -12.44 6.33
N LEU A 6 1.70 -11.55 6.94
CA LEU A 6 0.39 -11.14 6.41
C LEU A 6 0.52 -10.50 5.02
N CYS A 7 1.55 -9.70 4.81
CA CYS A 7 1.83 -9.11 3.50
C CYS A 7 2.13 -10.18 2.46
N ALA A 8 2.93 -11.20 2.80
CA ALA A 8 3.24 -12.31 1.90
C ALA A 8 1.99 -13.13 1.54
N GLY A 9 1.12 -13.41 2.51
CA GLY A 9 -0.09 -14.20 2.29
C GLY A 9 -1.21 -13.45 1.54
N LEU A 10 -1.28 -12.13 1.70
CA LEU A 10 -2.29 -11.29 1.04
C LEU A 10 -1.79 -10.64 -0.26
N TYR A 11 -0.51 -10.77 -0.62
CA TYR A 11 -0.03 -10.26 -1.89
C TYR A 11 -0.72 -11.00 -3.05
N PRO A 12 -1.28 -10.32 -4.08
CA PRO A 12 -1.07 -8.92 -4.49
C PRO A 12 -2.16 -7.91 -4.03
N HIS A 13 -2.98 -8.25 -3.03
CA HIS A 13 -4.06 -7.39 -2.52
C HIS A 13 -3.53 -6.24 -1.65
N VAL A 14 -2.93 -5.25 -2.33
CA VAL A 14 -2.32 -4.07 -1.72
C VAL A 14 -3.05 -2.81 -2.19
N ALA A 15 -3.17 -1.84 -1.30
CA ALA A 15 -3.68 -0.51 -1.56
C ALA A 15 -2.76 0.54 -0.94
N ARG A 16 -2.59 1.67 -1.63
CA ARG A 16 -1.75 2.78 -1.18
C ARG A 16 -2.62 4.00 -0.85
N LEU A 17 -2.29 4.70 0.24
CA LEU A 17 -2.95 5.96 0.55
C LEU A 17 -2.48 7.08 -0.40
N ALA A 18 -3.43 7.78 -1.01
CA ALA A 18 -3.15 8.85 -1.97
C ALA A 18 -2.96 10.21 -1.27
N GLY A 19 -1.85 10.38 -0.57
CA GLY A 19 -1.56 11.63 0.15
C GLY A 19 -2.50 11.83 1.33
N ASP A 20 -3.13 13.01 1.42
CA ASP A 20 -4.11 13.30 2.47
C ASP A 20 -5.56 12.95 2.07
N ALA A 21 -5.75 12.46 0.85
CA ALA A 21 -7.07 12.09 0.40
C ALA A 21 -7.56 10.83 1.14
N PRO A 22 -8.84 10.74 1.51
CA PRO A 22 -9.40 9.62 2.28
C PRO A 22 -9.63 8.36 1.44
N HIS A 23 -9.04 8.28 0.23
CA HIS A 23 -9.19 7.17 -0.68
C HIS A 23 -7.88 6.41 -0.85
N LEU A 24 -8.00 5.10 -0.92
CA LEU A 24 -6.95 4.15 -1.20
C LEU A 24 -6.92 3.88 -2.71
N LYS A 25 -5.73 3.86 -3.29
CA LYS A 25 -5.52 3.47 -4.68
C LYS A 25 -5.04 2.03 -4.72
N CYS A 26 -5.78 1.18 -5.43
CA CYS A 26 -5.40 -0.19 -5.72
C CYS A 26 -4.62 -0.26 -7.04
N ARG A 27 -4.09 -1.45 -7.35
CA ARG A 27 -3.39 -1.74 -8.62
C ARG A 27 -4.19 -1.32 -9.86
N ASP A 28 -5.51 -1.51 -9.83
CA ASP A 28 -6.44 -1.16 -10.92
C ASP A 28 -6.65 0.36 -11.09
N ARG A 29 -5.88 1.22 -10.41
CA ARG A 29 -6.03 2.70 -10.34
C ARG A 29 -7.40 3.17 -9.81
N SER A 30 -8.29 2.25 -9.48
CA SER A 30 -9.58 2.49 -8.85
C SER A 30 -9.40 3.05 -7.44
N LYS A 31 -10.33 3.94 -7.07
CA LYS A 31 -10.40 4.54 -5.75
C LYS A 31 -11.28 3.68 -4.86
N TRP A 32 -10.75 3.29 -3.71
CA TRP A 32 -11.45 2.50 -2.70
C TRP A 32 -11.44 3.25 -1.37
N TRP A 33 -12.46 3.00 -0.55
CA TRP A 33 -12.53 3.54 0.80
C TRP A 33 -12.34 2.44 1.83
N CYS A 34 -11.87 2.80 3.02
CA CYS A 34 -11.89 1.89 4.15
C CYS A 34 -13.34 1.72 4.63
N HIS A 35 -13.78 0.49 4.86
CA HIS A 35 -15.12 0.22 5.37
C HIS A 35 -15.25 0.74 6.82
N PRO A 36 -16.40 1.32 7.23
CA PRO A 36 -16.59 1.84 8.60
C PRO A 36 -16.38 0.81 9.71
N GLN A 37 -16.64 -0.48 9.43
CA GLN A 37 -16.41 -1.59 10.37
C GLN A 37 -14.91 -1.89 10.57
N SER A 38 -14.05 -1.46 9.64
CA SER A 38 -12.63 -1.69 9.74
C SER A 38 -12.03 -0.87 10.88
N LEU A 39 -11.18 -1.49 11.70
CA LEU A 39 -10.47 -0.80 12.79
C LEU A 39 -9.62 0.37 12.28
N ASN A 40 -9.13 0.28 11.04
CA ASN A 40 -8.34 1.31 10.41
C ASN A 40 -9.17 2.46 9.83
N PHE A 41 -10.50 2.43 9.93
CA PHE A 41 -11.35 3.51 9.42
C PHE A 41 -10.96 4.86 10.01
N LYS A 42 -10.85 4.97 11.34
CA LYS A 42 -10.49 6.24 12.03
C LYS A 42 -9.06 6.68 11.72
N THR A 43 -8.14 5.73 11.53
CA THR A 43 -6.73 6.01 11.25
C THR A 43 -6.52 6.49 9.80
N LEU A 44 -7.26 5.90 8.86
CA LEU A 44 -7.19 6.22 7.43
C LEU A 44 -8.15 7.36 7.03
N ALA A 45 -9.14 7.69 7.86
CA ALA A 45 -10.05 8.82 7.68
C ALA A 45 -9.32 10.18 7.76
N PRO A 46 -9.77 11.23 7.04
CA PRO A 46 -9.12 12.53 7.05
C PRO A 46 -9.01 13.07 8.49
N GLY A 47 -7.80 13.50 8.89
CA GLY A 47 -7.51 13.91 10.27
C GLY A 47 -7.04 12.78 11.21
N GLY A 48 -6.89 11.55 10.73
CA GLY A 48 -6.33 10.44 11.52
C GLY A 48 -4.87 10.70 11.94
N LYS A 49 -4.48 10.22 13.14
CA LYS A 49 -3.17 10.44 13.81
C LYS A 49 -1.94 9.83 13.11
N LEU A 50 -2.04 9.43 11.85
CA LEU A 50 -0.96 8.75 11.15
C LEU A 50 0.08 9.77 10.69
N LYS A 51 1.21 9.85 11.41
CA LYS A 51 2.31 10.79 11.15
C LYS A 51 2.84 10.72 9.70
N GLU A 52 2.70 9.57 9.04
CA GLU A 52 3.27 9.30 7.71
C GLU A 52 2.21 8.87 6.67
N ARG A 53 1.09 9.60 6.59
CA ARG A 53 0.02 9.35 5.59
C ARG A 53 0.53 9.20 4.16
N LYS A 54 1.49 10.03 3.75
CA LYS A 54 2.02 10.05 2.36
C LYS A 54 2.73 8.76 1.95
N THR A 55 3.13 7.92 2.91
CA THR A 55 3.92 6.69 2.68
C THR A 55 3.25 5.46 3.27
N THR A 56 1.93 5.51 3.47
CA THR A 56 1.18 4.42 4.10
C THR A 56 0.69 3.43 3.05
N TYR A 57 1.00 2.15 3.28
CA TYR A 57 0.53 1.02 2.50
C TYR A 57 -0.33 0.10 3.35
N VAL A 58 -1.31 -0.51 2.71
CA VAL A 58 -2.32 -1.32 3.36
C VAL A 58 -2.53 -2.59 2.55
N VAL A 59 -2.53 -3.75 3.20
CA VAL A 59 -2.99 -5.00 2.60
C VAL A 59 -4.44 -5.23 2.99
N TYR A 60 -5.20 -5.87 2.11
CA TYR A 60 -6.61 -6.17 2.37
C TYR A 60 -6.97 -7.61 2.01
N ASN A 61 -7.93 -8.18 2.74
CA ASN A 61 -8.42 -9.52 2.46
C ASN A 61 -9.56 -9.51 1.43
N ALA A 62 -10.57 -8.66 1.66
CA ALA A 62 -11.79 -8.61 0.86
C ALA A 62 -12.14 -7.19 0.43
N ARG A 63 -12.76 -7.08 -0.75
CA ARG A 63 -13.25 -5.85 -1.35
C ARG A 63 -14.73 -5.98 -1.69
N LEU A 64 -15.53 -4.98 -1.34
CA LEU A 64 -16.97 -4.98 -1.53
C LEU A 64 -17.35 -3.80 -2.44
N LYS A 65 -18.03 -4.10 -3.56
CA LYS A 65 -18.48 -3.08 -4.52
C LYS A 65 -20.00 -2.89 -4.39
N THR A 66 -20.40 -1.91 -3.58
CA THR A 66 -21.79 -1.44 -3.48
C THR A 66 -21.94 -0.08 -4.18
N SER A 67 -22.80 0.81 -3.67
CA SER A 67 -22.88 2.21 -4.10
C SER A 67 -21.57 2.97 -3.93
N LYS A 68 -20.74 2.56 -2.95
CA LYS A 68 -19.38 3.05 -2.75
C LYS A 68 -18.43 1.86 -2.55
N PRO A 69 -17.32 1.76 -3.30
CA PRO A 69 -16.40 0.64 -3.19
C PRO A 69 -15.60 0.69 -1.88
N TYR A 70 -15.65 -0.39 -1.10
CA TYR A 70 -15.00 -0.49 0.21
C TYR A 70 -14.00 -1.65 0.29
N LEU A 71 -12.94 -1.45 1.06
CA LEU A 71 -12.05 -2.50 1.57
C LEU A 71 -12.47 -2.83 3.00
N LEU A 72 -12.70 -4.11 3.28
CA LEU A 72 -13.24 -4.56 4.57
C LEU A 72 -12.12 -4.70 5.61
N ASP A 73 -11.39 -5.82 5.54
CA ASP A 73 -10.28 -6.10 6.45
C ASP A 73 -9.02 -5.49 5.89
N THR A 74 -8.57 -4.41 6.49
CA THR A 74 -7.37 -3.69 6.09
C THR A 74 -6.32 -3.81 7.18
N SER A 75 -5.05 -3.99 6.81
CA SER A 75 -3.92 -3.98 7.74
C SER A 75 -2.80 -3.11 7.19
N VAL A 76 -2.32 -2.16 8.00
CA VAL A 76 -1.21 -1.28 7.64
C VAL A 76 0.09 -2.10 7.63
N VAL A 77 0.82 -2.04 6.53
CA VAL A 77 2.09 -2.76 6.32
C VAL A 77 3.23 -1.79 6.07
N HIS A 78 4.43 -2.19 6.49
CA HIS A 78 5.64 -1.41 6.29
C HIS A 78 6.12 -1.54 4.83
N PRO A 79 6.65 -0.47 4.20
CA PRO A 79 7.19 -0.53 2.84
C PRO A 79 8.19 -1.68 2.62
N LEU A 80 9.08 -1.92 3.58
CA LEU A 80 10.05 -3.03 3.54
C LEU A 80 9.39 -4.41 3.40
N ALA A 81 8.21 -4.63 3.99
CA ALA A 81 7.51 -5.90 3.85
C ALA A 81 7.01 -6.11 2.41
N LEU A 82 6.57 -5.04 1.75
CA LEU A 82 6.16 -5.08 0.35
C LEU A 82 7.35 -5.26 -0.60
N LEU A 83 8.51 -4.70 -0.26
CA LEU A 83 9.72 -4.91 -1.05
C LEU A 83 10.26 -6.33 -0.92
N LEU A 84 10.16 -6.94 0.27
CA LEU A 84 10.67 -8.29 0.54
C LEU A 84 9.77 -9.41 0.01
N PHE A 85 8.45 -9.25 0.17
CA PHE A 85 7.46 -10.29 -0.16
C PHE A 85 6.60 -9.94 -1.39
N GLY A 86 6.89 -8.81 -2.04
CA GLY A 86 6.17 -8.39 -3.22
C GLY A 86 6.61 -9.11 -4.48
N GLY A 87 6.14 -8.60 -5.62
CA GLY A 87 6.50 -9.09 -6.94
C GLY A 87 7.76 -8.45 -7.50
N ALA A 88 7.73 -8.16 -8.81
CA ALA A 88 8.90 -7.70 -9.53
C ALA A 88 9.25 -6.25 -9.15
N LEU A 89 10.51 -6.04 -8.77
CA LEU A 89 11.08 -4.71 -8.58
C LEU A 89 11.65 -4.21 -9.90
N ARG A 90 11.36 -2.96 -10.24
CA ARG A 90 11.93 -2.27 -11.40
C ARG A 90 12.44 -0.91 -10.98
N GLU A 91 13.55 -0.49 -11.54
CA GLU A 91 14.00 0.89 -11.36
C GLU A 91 13.14 1.85 -12.18
N SER A 92 12.87 3.03 -11.62
CA SER A 92 12.23 4.12 -12.35
C SER A 92 13.20 4.70 -13.37
N LEU A 93 12.69 5.21 -14.49
CA LEU A 93 13.49 5.84 -15.56
C LEU A 93 14.41 6.96 -15.03
N ASP A 94 13.95 7.70 -14.01
CA ASP A 94 14.71 8.78 -13.38
C ASP A 94 15.82 8.30 -12.41
N GLY A 95 16.00 6.98 -12.24
CA GLY A 95 17.07 6.39 -11.42
C GLY A 95 17.02 6.75 -9.93
N THR A 96 15.90 7.23 -9.41
CA THR A 96 15.75 7.70 -8.01
C THR A 96 14.71 6.95 -7.19
N ARG A 97 13.95 6.05 -7.83
CA ARG A 97 12.83 5.34 -7.23
C ARG A 97 12.81 3.90 -7.72
N VAL A 98 12.34 3.01 -6.85
CA VAL A 98 12.07 1.61 -7.20
C VAL A 98 10.56 1.44 -7.25
N VAL A 99 10.08 0.77 -8.29
CA VAL A 99 8.66 0.52 -8.54
C VAL A 99 8.38 -0.97 -8.41
N LEU A 100 7.53 -1.33 -7.47
CA LEU A 100 7.05 -2.71 -7.30
C LEU A 100 5.84 -2.94 -8.23
N ASP A 101 5.90 -4.02 -9.02
CA ASP A 101 4.87 -4.46 -9.97
C ASP A 101 4.39 -3.35 -10.94
N GLY A 102 5.25 -2.36 -11.21
CA GLY A 102 4.96 -1.26 -12.13
C GLY A 102 3.96 -0.22 -11.63
N TRP A 103 3.53 -0.24 -10.36
CA TRP A 103 2.53 0.70 -9.85
C TRP A 103 2.77 1.28 -8.44
N LEU A 104 3.59 0.62 -7.61
CA LEU A 104 3.91 1.06 -6.25
C LEU A 104 5.29 1.73 -6.22
N PRO A 105 5.37 3.07 -6.21
CA PRO A 105 6.66 3.77 -6.17
C PRO A 105 7.20 3.88 -4.73
N PHE A 106 8.43 3.43 -4.54
CA PHE A 106 9.20 3.58 -3.30
C PHE A 106 10.37 4.52 -3.53
N LYS A 107 10.67 5.35 -2.52
CA LYS A 107 11.93 6.11 -2.50
C LYS A 107 13.05 5.14 -2.13
N ALA A 108 14.05 5.02 -2.97
CA ALA A 108 15.22 4.20 -2.72
C ALA A 108 16.44 5.09 -2.50
N THR A 109 17.26 4.75 -1.50
CA THR A 109 18.61 5.28 -1.35
C THR A 109 19.54 4.50 -2.28
N LYS A 110 20.68 5.08 -2.69
CA LYS A 110 21.64 4.46 -3.64
C LYS A 110 21.97 2.99 -3.36
N HIS A 111 22.02 2.57 -2.09
CA HIS A 111 22.28 1.18 -1.71
C HIS A 111 21.13 0.20 -1.98
N ALA A 112 19.87 0.65 -1.93
CA ALA A 112 18.70 -0.20 -2.18
C ALA A 112 18.45 -0.46 -3.67
N GLN A 113 19.06 0.35 -4.55
CA GLN A 113 19.00 0.19 -6.01
C GLN A 113 19.84 -1.01 -6.48
N LEU A 114 20.96 -1.28 -5.80
CA LEU A 114 21.86 -2.40 -6.09
C LEU A 114 21.19 -3.78 -5.95
N ALA A 115 20.09 -3.89 -5.22
CA ALA A 115 19.35 -5.14 -5.04
C ALA A 115 18.38 -5.46 -6.20
N VAL A 116 18.25 -4.56 -7.18
CA VAL A 116 17.34 -4.69 -8.34
C VAL A 116 18.08 -5.18 -9.61
N LEU A 117 19.41 -5.38 -9.52
CA LEU A 117 20.25 -6.01 -10.56
C LEU A 117 20.16 -7.53 -10.50
#